data_AF-A0A354MDH4-F1
#
_entry.id   AF-A0A354MDH4-F1
#
_cell.length_a   1.000
_cell.length_b   1.000
_cell.length_c   1.000
_cell.angle_alpha   90.00
_cell.angle_beta   90.00
_cell.angle_gamma   90.00
#
_symmetry.space_group_name_H-M   'P 1'
#
loop_
_entity.id
_entity.type
_entity.pdbx_description
1 polymer ?
#
loop_
_entity_poly.entity_id
_entity_poly.type
_entity_poly.pdbx_seq_one_letter_code
_entity_poly.pdbx_strand_id
1 'polypeptide(L)'
;MNCPSFEDYYLWVRMAINKCEFYNIQSVLVNVRVGNDMLRRRGGINYFKYCKEFYKKLLASGFIKQIEYYQSLVVRFIVAIAPLSIRNYIYSSLLRRKKKV
;
A
#
# COMPACT_ATOMS: atom_id res chain seq x y z
N MET A 1 2.42 -5.53 -18.66
CA MET A 1 2.48 -6.17 -17.33
C MET A 1 2.75 -5.11 -16.27
N ASN A 2 1.92 -4.07 -16.20
CA ASN A 2 2.24 -2.86 -15.43
C ASN A 2 1.24 -2.68 -14.28
N CYS A 3 1.75 -2.34 -13.10
CA CYS A 3 0.94 -2.03 -11.93
C CYS A 3 1.55 -0.82 -11.19
N PRO A 4 1.42 0.40 -11.75
CA PRO A 4 2.10 1.59 -11.26
C PRO A 4 1.97 1.77 -9.75
N SER A 5 3.10 1.95 -9.05
CA SER A 5 3.19 2.12 -7.58
C SER A 5 2.88 0.87 -6.74
N PHE A 6 2.59 -0.28 -7.36
CA PHE A 6 2.22 -1.54 -6.72
C PHE A 6 2.93 -2.75 -7.35
N GLU A 7 4.02 -2.53 -8.08
CA GLU A 7 4.77 -3.56 -8.79
C GLU A 7 5.29 -4.63 -7.84
N ASP A 8 5.93 -4.22 -6.74
CA ASP A 8 6.49 -5.13 -5.72
C ASP A 8 5.39 -5.94 -5.03
N TYR A 9 4.28 -5.29 -4.68
CA TYR A 9 3.12 -5.96 -4.09
C TYR A 9 2.54 -7.01 -5.04
N TYR A 10 2.39 -6.66 -6.31
CA TYR A 10 1.85 -7.58 -7.30
C TYR A 10 2.81 -8.76 -7.54
N LEU A 11 4.12 -8.53 -7.50
CA LEU A 11 5.12 -9.60 -7.52
C LEU A 11 4.92 -10.56 -6.35
N TRP A 12 4.82 -10.06 -5.12
CA TRP A 12 4.63 -10.90 -3.93
C TRP A 12 3.35 -11.71 -3.97
N VAL A 13 2.25 -11.11 -4.43
CA VAL A 13 0.99 -11.83 -4.62
C VAL A 13 1.17 -13.00 -5.60
N ARG A 14 1.84 -12.78 -6.74
CA ARG A 14 2.11 -13.87 -7.69
C ARG A 14 2.98 -14.95 -7.07
N MET A 15 4.03 -14.59 -6.32
CA MET A 15 4.86 -15.56 -5.61
C MET A 15 4.05 -16.37 -4.60
N ALA A 16 3.17 -15.71 -3.84
CA ALA A 16 2.29 -16.37 -2.88
C ALA A 16 1.30 -17.35 -3.55
N ILE A 17 0.69 -16.94 -4.68
CA ILE A 17 -0.17 -17.83 -5.48
C ILE A 17 0.61 -19.05 -5.99
N ASN A 18 1.88 -18.87 -6.37
CA ASN A 18 2.77 -19.94 -6.81
C ASN A 18 3.38 -20.75 -5.64
N LYS A 19 2.94 -20.51 -4.40
CA LYS A 19 3.41 -21.21 -3.20
C LYS A 19 4.93 -21.11 -3.00
N CYS A 20 5.53 -20.00 -3.40
CA CYS A 20 6.94 -19.73 -3.10
C CYS A 20 7.15 -19.60 -1.59
N GLU A 21 8.32 -20.02 -1.11
CA GLU A 21 8.72 -19.84 0.28
C GLU A 21 9.23 -18.42 0.52
N PHE A 22 8.81 -17.81 1.64
CA PHE A 22 9.22 -16.47 2.04
C PHE A 22 10.06 -16.55 3.31
N TYR A 23 11.18 -15.81 3.33
CA TYR A 23 12.04 -15.70 4.51
C TYR A 23 12.42 -14.24 4.75
N ASN A 24 12.19 -13.77 5.98
CA ASN A 24 12.60 -12.43 6.41
C ASN A 24 13.91 -12.53 7.19
N ILE A 25 14.94 -11.84 6.67
CA ILE A 25 16.25 -11.72 7.33
C ILE A 25 16.09 -10.89 8.60
N GLN A 26 16.64 -11.37 9.72
CA GLN A 26 16.51 -10.72 11.03
C GLN A 26 17.44 -9.50 11.23
N SER A 27 18.31 -9.22 10.26
CA SER A 27 19.20 -8.07 10.26
C SER A 27 18.58 -6.88 9.54
N VAL A 28 18.75 -5.68 10.08
CA VAL A 28 18.34 -4.44 9.41
C VAL A 28 19.37 -4.10 8.33
N LEU A 29 19.00 -4.30 7.06
CA LEU A 29 19.89 -4.07 5.91
C LEU A 29 19.60 -2.76 5.15
N VAL A 30 18.44 -2.13 5.39
CA VAL A 30 17.96 -1.00 4.58
C VAL A 30 17.90 0.26 5.43
N ASN A 31 18.62 1.31 4.99
CA ASN A 31 18.50 2.65 5.52
C ASN A 31 17.74 3.55 4.52
N VAL A 32 16.41 3.57 4.61
CA VAL A 32 15.56 4.30 3.66
C VAL A 32 15.29 5.73 4.15
N ARG A 33 15.40 6.70 3.23
CA ARG A 33 15.00 8.09 3.50
C ARG A 33 13.50 8.23 3.41
N VAL A 34 12.85 8.62 4.51
CA VAL A 34 11.39 8.85 4.56
C VAL A 34 11.12 10.37 4.53
N GLY A 35 10.05 10.79 3.84
CA GLY A 35 9.68 12.21 3.77
C GLY A 35 8.31 12.45 3.17
N ASN A 36 7.90 13.73 3.14
CA ASN A 36 6.58 14.16 2.67
C ASN A 36 6.29 13.71 1.23
N ASP A 37 7.30 13.60 0.37
CA ASP A 37 7.10 13.15 -1.01
C ASP A 37 6.61 11.69 -1.10
N MET A 38 6.95 10.84 -0.13
CA MET A 38 6.37 9.50 -0.05
C MET A 38 4.85 9.54 0.21
N LEU A 39 4.40 10.47 1.04
CA LEU A 39 2.97 10.65 1.36
C LEU A 39 2.21 11.34 0.23
N ARG A 40 2.86 12.25 -0.50
CA ARG A 40 2.29 12.93 -1.67
C ARG A 40 1.97 11.94 -2.79
N ARG A 41 2.82 10.93 -3.02
CA ARG A 41 2.60 9.88 -4.02
C ARG A 41 1.36 9.01 -3.75
N ARG A 42 0.88 8.96 -2.51
CA ARG A 42 -0.28 8.15 -2.10
C ARG A 42 -1.59 8.95 -2.05
N GLY A 43 -1.71 9.97 -2.90
CA GLY A 43 -2.84 10.87 -2.94
C GLY A 43 -3.35 11.22 -4.33
N GLY A 44 -4.60 11.68 -4.35
CA GLY A 44 -5.26 12.15 -5.55
C GLY A 44 -5.94 11.03 -6.35
N ILE A 45 -6.72 11.46 -7.34
CA ILE A 45 -7.55 10.58 -8.18
C ILE A 45 -6.69 9.62 -9.00
N ASN A 46 -5.51 10.06 -9.47
CA ASN A 46 -4.59 9.21 -10.23
C ASN A 46 -4.08 8.03 -9.40
N TYR A 47 -3.74 8.27 -8.13
CA TYR A 47 -3.36 7.22 -7.20
C TYR A 47 -4.52 6.22 -6.96
N PHE A 48 -5.75 6.72 -6.82
CA PHE A 48 -6.93 5.85 -6.70
C PHE A 48 -7.14 4.98 -7.95
N LYS A 49 -6.92 5.51 -9.15
CA LYS A 49 -6.96 4.73 -10.40
C LYS A 49 -5.95 3.58 -10.35
N TYR A 50 -4.72 3.82 -9.90
CA TYR A 50 -3.71 2.76 -9.76
C TYR A 50 -4.11 1.72 -8.72
N CYS A 51 -4.69 2.14 -7.58
CA CYS A 51 -5.25 1.21 -6.60
C CYS A 51 -6.34 0.34 -7.24
N LYS A 52 -7.28 0.94 -7.96
CA LYS A 52 -8.39 0.21 -8.60
C LYS A 52 -7.88 -0.85 -9.56
N GLU A 53 -6.92 -0.50 -10.42
CA GLU A 53 -6.31 -1.45 -11.36
C GLU A 53 -5.55 -2.57 -10.63
N PHE A 54 -4.82 -2.25 -9.56
CA PHE A 54 -4.14 -3.25 -8.73
C PHE A 54 -5.13 -4.24 -8.11
N TYR A 55 -6.15 -3.76 -7.41
CA TYR A 55 -7.15 -4.62 -6.76
C TYR A 55 -7.98 -5.42 -7.78
N LYS A 56 -8.20 -4.89 -8.98
CA LYS A 56 -8.86 -5.63 -10.07
C LYS A 56 -8.00 -6.82 -10.51
N LYS A 57 -6.67 -6.65 -10.58
CA LYS A 57 -5.73 -7.75 -10.85
C LYS A 57 -5.73 -8.79 -9.74
N LEU A 58 -5.78 -8.37 -8.47
CA LEU A 58 -5.88 -9.29 -7.34
C LEU A 58 -7.16 -10.15 -7.41
N LEU A 59 -8.30 -9.51 -7.68
CA LEU A 59 -9.58 -10.19 -7.85
C LEU A 59 -9.55 -11.18 -9.03
N ALA A 60 -9.01 -10.76 -10.17
CA ALA A 60 -8.88 -11.61 -11.35
C ALA A 60 -7.93 -12.80 -11.14
N SER A 61 -6.92 -12.65 -10.26
CA SER A 61 -6.02 -13.74 -9.88
C SER A 61 -6.62 -14.73 -8.87
N GLY A 62 -7.82 -14.46 -8.35
CA GLY A 62 -8.44 -15.25 -7.29
C GLY A 62 -7.80 -15.06 -5.91
N PHE A 63 -6.88 -14.11 -5.76
CA PHE A 63 -6.18 -13.84 -4.50
C PHE A 63 -7.09 -13.21 -3.44
N ILE A 64 -8.07 -12.43 -3.88
CA ILE A 64 -9.09 -11.82 -3.02
C ILE A 64 -10.49 -12.12 -3.55
N LYS A 65 -11.49 -12.03 -2.66
CA LYS A 65 -12.91 -12.13 -2.99
C LYS A 65 -13.48 -10.79 -3.42
N GLN A 66 -14.67 -10.81 -4.05
CA GLN A 66 -15.36 -9.60 -4.50
C GLN A 66 -15.65 -8.62 -3.35
N ILE A 67 -16.04 -9.12 -2.18
CA ILE A 67 -16.32 -8.27 -1.00
C ILE A 67 -15.05 -7.51 -0.58
N GLU A 68 -13.92 -8.19 -0.52
CA GLU A 68 -12.61 -7.60 -0.16
C GLU A 68 -12.15 -6.56 -1.18
N TYR A 69 -12.46 -6.77 -2.46
CA TYR A 69 -12.22 -5.80 -3.51
C TYR A 69 -12.97 -4.49 -3.24
N TYR A 70 -14.29 -4.54 -3.01
CA TYR A 70 -15.08 -3.32 -2.77
C TYR A 70 -14.70 -2.63 -1.47
N GLN A 71 -14.51 -3.38 -0.37
CA GLN A 71 -14.05 -2.82 0.91
C GLN A 71 -12.71 -2.11 0.75
N SER A 72 -11.77 -2.74 0.03
CA SER A 72 -10.47 -2.14 -0.24
C SER A 72 -10.59 -0.85 -1.06
N LEU A 73 -11.43 -0.82 -2.09
CA LEU A 73 -11.65 0.39 -2.87
C LEU A 73 -12.23 1.53 -2.03
N VAL A 74 -13.21 1.26 -1.16
CA VAL A 74 -13.79 2.29 -0.28
C VAL A 74 -12.71 2.91 0.61
N VAL A 75 -11.92 2.06 1.29
CA VAL A 75 -10.84 2.53 2.17
C VAL A 75 -9.78 3.31 1.37
N ARG A 76 -9.36 2.79 0.20
CA ARG A 76 -8.36 3.45 -0.65
C ARG A 76 -8.85 4.77 -1.22
N PHE A 77 -10.15 4.87 -1.54
CA PHE A 77 -10.76 6.11 -2.00
C PHE A 77 -10.71 7.20 -0.93
N ILE A 78 -11.15 6.87 0.30
CA ILE A 78 -11.09 7.78 1.44
C ILE A 78 -9.65 8.27 1.67
N VAL A 79 -8.68 7.35 1.64
CA VAL A 79 -7.27 7.72 1.79
C VAL A 79 -6.83 8.61 0.63
N ALA A 80 -7.19 8.31 -0.62
CA ALA A 80 -6.76 9.05 -1.81
C ALA A 80 -7.31 10.49 -1.88
N ILE A 81 -8.52 10.73 -1.37
CA ILE A 81 -9.11 12.08 -1.31
C ILE A 81 -8.66 12.87 -0.08
N ALA A 82 -8.21 12.20 0.98
CA ALA A 82 -7.78 12.89 2.21
C ALA A 82 -6.66 13.90 1.92
N PRO A 83 -6.76 15.16 2.38
CA PRO A 83 -5.71 16.16 2.18
C PRO A 83 -4.41 15.76 2.88
N LEU A 84 -3.29 16.23 2.32
CA LEU A 84 -1.95 15.89 2.79
C LEU A 84 -1.76 16.21 4.29
N SER A 85 -2.34 17.30 4.77
CA SER A 85 -2.27 17.72 6.18
C SER A 85 -2.87 16.69 7.13
N ILE A 86 -3.99 16.05 6.76
CA ILE A 86 -4.61 15.00 7.58
C ILE A 86 -3.75 13.74 7.57
N ARG A 87 -3.22 13.35 6.40
CA ARG A 87 -2.31 12.20 6.32
C ARG A 87 -1.03 12.43 7.13
N ASN A 88 -0.44 13.61 7.03
CA ASN A 88 0.74 14.01 7.82
C ASN A 88 0.43 14.04 9.31
N TYR A 89 -0.75 14.51 9.72
CA TYR A 89 -1.17 14.52 11.11
C TYR A 89 -1.30 13.10 11.66
N ILE A 90 -1.98 12.19 10.96
CA ILE A 90 -2.11 10.79 11.40
C ILE A 90 -0.74 10.11 11.53
N TYR A 91 0.14 10.29 10.54
CA TYR A 91 1.47 9.68 10.57
C TYR A 91 2.38 10.27 11.65
N SER A 92 2.26 11.57 11.94
CA SER A 92 3.12 12.25 12.92
C SER A 92 2.62 12.17 14.36
N SER A 93 1.30 12.13 14.60
CA SER A 93 0.71 12.19 15.94
C SER A 93 0.34 10.81 16.53
N LEU A 94 -0.23 9.92 15.71
CA LEU A 94 -0.77 8.64 16.17
C LEU A 94 0.26 7.50 16.14
N LEU A 95 1.08 7.43 15.09
CA LEU A 95 2.05 6.35 14.89
C LEU A 95 3.43 6.66 15.48
N ARG A 96 3.72 7.93 15.76
CA ARG A 96 4.98 8.39 16.35
C ARG A 96 4.80 8.79 17.82
N ARG A 97 4.15 7.94 18.62
CA ARG A 97 4.27 8.06 20.08
C ARG A 97 5.75 7.82 20.41
N LYS A 98 6.47 8.87 20.81
CA LYS A 98 7.80 8.72 21.41
C LYS A 98 7.63 7.74 22.57
N LYS A 99 8.09 6.49 22.42
CA LYS A 99 8.48 5.71 23.58
C LYS A 99 9.62 6.51 24.19
N LYS A 100 9.39 7.11 25.36
CA LYS A 100 10.50 7.48 26.25
C LYS A 100 11.26 6.17 26.46
N VAL A 101 12.39 6.04 25.78
CA VAL A 101 13.51 5.22 26.24
C VAL A 101 14.34 6.14 27.11
#